data_AF-A0A7V8Z054-F1
#
_entry.id   AF-A0A7V8Z054-F1
#
_cell.length_a   1.000
_cell.length_b   1.000
_cell.length_c   1.000
_cell.angle_alpha   90.00
_cell.angle_beta   90.00
_cell.angle_gamma   90.00
#
_symmetry.space_group_name_H-M   'P 1'
#
loop_
_entity.id
_entity.type
_entity.pdbx_description
1 polymer ?
#
loop_
_entity_poly.entity_id
_entity_poly.type
_entity_poly.pdbx_seq_one_letter_code
_entity_poly.pdbx_strand_id
1 'polypeptide(L)'
;MTRKLEVSFNSPQCGWMSIGFDDGISEFHTTTAYAPHTFALPELLHILSALLDPTSSQSEYLLKWNRDPEEFDFRFLREGSNLLLEIYQYPTDERDNAVRELVFSHKGSIQDVCDSFHETFTQLYADRETDEFEF
;
A
#
# COMPACT_ATOMS: atom_id res chain seq x y z
N MET A 1 0.85 1.84 -22.87
CA MET A 1 1.00 0.57 -22.14
C MET A 1 1.23 0.95 -20.69
N THR A 2 0.30 0.60 -19.80
CA THR A 2 0.58 0.73 -18.36
C THR A 2 1.68 -0.28 -18.02
N ARG A 3 2.73 0.19 -17.33
CA ARG A 3 3.79 -0.69 -16.81
C ARG A 3 3.28 -1.45 -15.60
N LYS A 4 3.83 -2.63 -15.33
CA LYS A 4 3.41 -3.47 -14.18
C LYS A 4 3.77 -2.75 -12.89
N LEU A 5 2.84 -2.72 -11.92
CA LEU A 5 3.13 -2.25 -10.57
C LEU A 5 3.96 -3.31 -9.84
N GLU A 6 5.02 -2.89 -9.18
CA GLU A 6 5.77 -3.69 -8.23
C GLU A 6 5.44 -3.20 -6.83
N VAL A 7 5.17 -4.15 -5.92
CA VAL A 7 4.91 -3.87 -4.51
C VAL A 7 5.98 -4.57 -3.70
N SER A 8 6.55 -3.89 -2.71
CA SER A 8 7.54 -4.47 -1.81
C SER A 8 7.12 -4.30 -0.35
N PHE A 9 7.33 -5.32 0.45
CA PHE A 9 7.30 -5.24 1.90
C PHE A 9 8.67 -5.67 2.40
N ASN A 10 9.39 -4.84 3.15
CA ASN A 10 10.63 -5.28 3.78
C ASN A 10 10.43 -5.59 5.26
N SER A 11 11.08 -6.68 5.69
CA SER A 11 11.08 -7.14 7.07
C SER A 11 11.59 -6.04 7.99
N PRO A 12 10.93 -5.86 9.14
CA PRO A 12 11.30 -4.86 10.11
C PRO A 12 12.65 -5.18 10.78
N GLN A 13 13.73 -4.53 10.38
CA GLN A 13 15.00 -4.60 11.13
C GLN A 13 14.84 -4.11 12.60
N CYS A 14 13.74 -3.41 12.94
CA CYS A 14 13.43 -2.90 14.28
C CYS A 14 11.93 -2.92 14.69
N GLY A 15 11.14 -3.89 14.19
CA GLY A 15 9.68 -3.98 14.44
C GLY A 15 8.75 -3.15 13.53
N TRP A 16 9.30 -2.44 12.52
CA TRP A 16 8.60 -1.51 11.63
C TRP A 16 8.49 -2.03 10.19
N MET A 17 7.28 -2.24 9.68
CA MET A 17 7.08 -2.73 8.32
C MET A 17 7.22 -1.58 7.31
N SER A 18 8.01 -1.80 6.25
CA SER A 18 8.04 -0.88 5.11
C SER A 18 7.13 -1.36 4.00
N ILE A 19 6.53 -0.43 3.26
CA ILE A 19 5.81 -0.71 2.02
C ILE A 19 6.37 0.19 0.91
N GLY A 20 6.54 -0.40 -0.26
CA GLY A 20 7.07 0.25 -1.44
C GLY A 20 6.22 -0.02 -2.67
N PHE A 21 6.20 0.94 -3.59
CA PHE A 21 5.49 0.89 -4.86
C PHE A 21 6.39 1.44 -5.97
N ASP A 22 6.52 0.72 -7.07
CA ASP A 22 7.25 1.14 -8.26
C ASP A 22 6.44 0.77 -9.50
N ASP A 23 6.24 1.69 -10.43
CA ASP A 23 5.60 1.42 -11.73
C ASP A 23 6.56 1.59 -12.92
N GLY A 24 7.85 1.67 -12.65
CA GLY A 24 8.94 1.95 -13.58
C GLY A 24 8.99 3.40 -14.08
N ILE A 25 8.12 4.29 -13.57
CA ILE A 25 8.12 5.73 -13.85
C ILE A 25 8.32 6.51 -12.56
N SER A 26 7.63 6.09 -11.51
CA SER A 26 7.64 6.66 -10.18
C SER A 26 7.81 5.57 -9.14
N GLU A 27 8.44 5.94 -8.03
CA GLU A 27 8.75 5.06 -6.92
C GLU A 27 8.33 5.77 -5.63
N PHE A 28 7.70 5.04 -4.72
CA PHE A 28 7.31 5.52 -3.40
C PHE A 28 7.60 4.46 -2.35
N HIS A 29 8.28 4.85 -1.27
CA HIS A 29 8.56 3.99 -0.14
C HIS A 29 8.23 4.70 1.16
N THR A 30 7.60 3.98 2.07
CA THR A 30 7.35 4.46 3.43
C THR A 30 7.51 3.34 4.45
N THR A 31 7.75 3.72 5.70
CA THR A 31 7.97 2.82 6.84
C THR A 31 6.96 3.14 7.92
N THR A 32 6.32 2.15 8.52
CA THR A 32 5.46 2.38 9.69
C THR A 32 6.32 2.72 10.91
N ALA A 33 6.28 3.96 11.40
CA ALA A 33 7.15 4.41 12.51
C ALA A 33 6.49 4.37 13.90
N TYR A 34 5.18 4.52 13.93
CA TYR A 34 4.32 4.46 15.12
C TYR A 34 3.02 3.78 14.68
N ALA A 35 2.24 3.13 15.55
CA ALA A 35 1.05 2.37 15.11
C ALA A 35 -0.29 2.98 15.59
N PRO A 36 -0.64 4.24 15.22
CA PRO A 36 -1.97 4.77 15.45
C PRO A 36 -3.02 4.00 14.63
N HIS A 37 -2.62 3.45 13.47
CA HIS A 37 -3.44 2.63 12.58
C HIS A 37 -3.17 1.14 12.83
N THR A 38 -3.54 0.64 14.02
CA THR A 38 -3.21 -0.71 14.48
C THR A 38 -3.76 -1.84 13.58
N PHE A 39 -4.71 -1.52 12.70
CA PHE A 39 -5.34 -2.45 11.77
C PHE A 39 -4.95 -2.23 10.30
N ALA A 40 -3.91 -1.44 9.99
CA ALA A 40 -3.54 -1.12 8.60
C ALA A 40 -3.35 -2.36 7.70
N LEU A 41 -2.71 -3.42 8.21
CA LEU A 41 -2.56 -4.68 7.47
C LEU A 41 -3.89 -5.43 7.25
N PRO A 42 -4.68 -5.72 8.31
CA PRO A 42 -6.03 -6.27 8.14
C PRO A 42 -6.91 -5.44 7.20
N GLU A 43 -6.85 -4.11 7.28
CA GLU A 43 -7.58 -3.20 6.40
C GLU A 43 -7.10 -3.32 4.95
N LEU A 44 -5.79 -3.37 4.71
CA LEU A 44 -5.24 -3.62 3.37
C LEU A 44 -5.77 -4.94 2.79
N LEU A 45 -5.73 -6.03 3.56
CA LEU A 45 -6.23 -7.34 3.11
C LEU A 45 -7.74 -7.30 2.82
N HIS A 46 -8.52 -6.58 3.65
CA HIS A 46 -9.94 -6.37 3.43
C HIS A 46 -10.18 -5.61 2.12
N ILE A 47 -9.43 -4.54 1.86
CA ILE A 47 -9.52 -3.76 0.63
C ILE A 47 -9.20 -4.62 -0.59
N LEU A 48 -8.08 -5.36 -0.57
CA LEU A 48 -7.69 -6.24 -1.68
C LEU A 48 -8.75 -7.32 -1.95
N SER A 49 -9.32 -7.91 -0.90
CA SER A 49 -10.39 -8.90 -1.03
C SER A 49 -11.65 -8.28 -1.64
N ALA A 50 -12.04 -7.09 -1.19
CA ALA A 50 -13.21 -6.37 -1.70
C ALA A 50 -13.01 -5.83 -3.13
N LEU A 51 -11.77 -5.59 -3.54
CA LEU A 51 -11.42 -5.26 -4.93
C LEU A 51 -11.63 -6.46 -5.86
N LEU A 52 -11.29 -7.66 -5.42
CA LEU A 52 -11.49 -8.90 -6.18
C LEU A 52 -12.94 -9.38 -6.19
N ASP A 53 -13.78 -8.92 -5.25
CA ASP A 53 -15.20 -9.27 -5.21
C ASP A 53 -15.99 -8.52 -6.31
N PRO A 54 -16.57 -9.23 -7.31
CA PRO A 54 -17.37 -8.62 -8.35
C PRO A 54 -18.71 -8.07 -7.86
N THR A 55 -19.15 -8.46 -6.66
CA THR A 55 -20.40 -8.00 -6.03
C THR A 55 -20.21 -6.75 -5.18
N SER A 56 -18.96 -6.34 -4.94
CA SER A 56 -18.67 -5.12 -4.20
C SER A 56 -19.20 -3.90 -4.95
N SER A 57 -20.08 -3.14 -4.29
CA SER A 57 -20.63 -1.88 -4.79
C SER A 57 -19.77 -0.67 -4.44
N GLN A 58 -18.72 -0.87 -3.64
CA GLN A 58 -17.85 0.21 -3.18
C GLN A 58 -16.83 0.57 -4.26
N SER A 59 -16.83 1.85 -4.63
CA SER A 59 -15.97 2.40 -5.68
C SER A 59 -14.67 3.00 -5.16
N GLU A 60 -14.57 3.23 -3.85
CA GLU A 60 -13.42 3.88 -3.22
C GLU A 60 -13.09 3.21 -1.90
N TYR A 61 -11.80 2.92 -1.69
CA TYR A 61 -11.27 2.47 -0.41
C TYR A 61 -10.11 3.37 0.01
N LEU A 62 -9.99 3.59 1.31
CA LEU A 62 -8.94 4.40 1.90
C LEU A 62 -8.23 3.58 2.97
N LEU A 63 -6.94 3.37 2.78
CA LEU A 63 -6.05 2.80 3.79
C LEU A 63 -5.21 3.92 4.38
N LYS A 64 -5.23 4.03 5.71
CA LYS A 64 -4.40 4.99 6.43
C LYS A 64 -3.06 4.36 6.79
N TRP A 65 -2.00 5.15 6.64
CA TRP A 65 -0.64 4.75 6.99
C TRP A 65 0.09 5.92 7.63
N ASN A 66 1.16 5.66 8.37
CA ASN A 66 1.91 6.72 9.02
C ASN A 66 3.41 6.40 9.16
N ARG A 67 4.21 7.46 9.20
CA ARG A 67 5.65 7.50 9.40
C ARG A 67 5.99 8.75 10.23
N ASP A 68 5.54 8.74 11.48
CA ASP A 68 5.70 9.77 12.51
C ASP A 68 6.79 10.83 12.20
N PRO A 69 6.43 12.11 11.96
CA PRO A 69 5.09 12.70 12.05
C PRO A 69 4.27 12.60 10.76
N GLU A 70 4.82 12.05 9.67
CA GLU A 70 4.16 12.01 8.36
C GLU A 70 2.97 11.04 8.38
N GLU A 71 1.85 11.41 7.75
CA GLU A 71 0.69 10.55 7.55
C GLU A 71 0.46 10.32 6.07
N PHE A 72 -0.15 9.19 5.71
CA PHE A 72 -0.48 8.87 4.33
C PHE A 72 -1.88 8.29 4.18
N ASP A 73 -2.44 8.57 3.01
CA ASP A 73 -3.68 7.98 2.53
C ASP A 73 -3.44 7.23 1.23
N PHE A 74 -3.67 5.92 1.28
CA PHE A 74 -3.59 5.04 0.13
C PHE A 74 -5.01 4.85 -0.37
N ARG A 75 -5.33 5.55 -1.45
CA ARG A 75 -6.67 5.64 -2.02
C ARG A 75 -6.78 4.71 -3.21
N PHE A 76 -7.70 3.76 -3.14
CA PHE A 76 -7.98 2.78 -4.18
C PHE A 76 -9.33 3.11 -4.84
N LEU A 77 -9.29 3.58 -6.08
CA LEU A 77 -10.46 4.02 -6.84
C LEU A 77 -10.79 3.04 -7.96
N ARG A 78 -11.94 2.38 -7.86
CA ARG A 78 -12.43 1.44 -8.86
C ARG A 78 -13.03 2.20 -10.04
N GLU A 79 -12.52 1.94 -11.24
CA GLU A 79 -12.99 2.47 -12.52
C GLU A 79 -13.36 1.31 -13.46
N GLY A 80 -14.48 0.63 -13.16
CA GLY A 80 -14.90 -0.58 -13.86
C GLY A 80 -13.98 -1.76 -13.51
N SER A 81 -13.25 -2.27 -14.50
CA SER A 81 -12.22 -3.32 -14.32
C SER A 81 -10.83 -2.76 -13.98
N ASN A 82 -10.70 -1.43 -13.96
CA ASN A 82 -9.45 -0.74 -13.65
C ASN A 82 -9.45 -0.21 -12.23
N LEU A 83 -8.25 0.06 -11.74
CA LEU A 83 -7.98 0.63 -10.43
C LEU A 83 -7.03 1.80 -10.59
N LEU A 84 -7.38 2.93 -9.98
CA LEU A 84 -6.47 4.05 -9.76
C LEU A 84 -6.05 4.01 -8.28
N LEU A 85 -4.75 3.77 -8.05
CA LEU A 85 -4.11 3.86 -6.74
C LEU A 85 -3.44 5.22 -6.63
N GLU A 86 -3.84 6.01 -5.65
CA GLU A 86 -3.22 7.30 -5.32
C GLU A 86 -2.68 7.24 -3.89
N ILE A 87 -1.47 7.75 -3.67
CA ILE A 87 -0.92 7.91 -2.32
C ILE A 87 -0.76 9.40 -2.04
N TYR A 88 -1.47 9.86 -1.04
CA TYR A 88 -1.36 11.22 -0.54
C TYR A 88 -0.52 11.24 0.73
N GLN A 89 0.44 12.15 0.80
CA GLN A 89 1.22 12.44 2.00
C GLN A 89 0.67 13.68 2.69
N TYR A 90 0.62 13.61 4.01
CA TYR A 90 0.38 14.72 4.92
C TYR A 90 1.67 14.99 5.70
N PRO A 91 2.14 16.24 5.80
CA PRO A 91 3.38 16.56 6.52
C PRO A 91 3.34 16.26 8.02
N THR A 92 2.14 16.22 8.61
CA THR A 92 1.90 16.03 10.06
C THR A 92 0.70 15.12 10.32
N ASP A 93 0.52 14.72 11.57
CA ASP A 93 -0.57 13.90 12.09
C ASP A 93 -1.95 14.61 12.07
N GLU A 94 -1.97 15.92 11.84
CA GLU A 94 -3.18 16.74 11.72
C GLU A 94 -3.99 16.45 10.44
N ARG A 95 -3.34 15.85 9.44
CA ARG A 95 -3.95 15.45 8.15
C ARG A 95 -4.72 16.58 7.45
N ASP A 96 -4.13 17.77 7.41
CA ASP A 96 -4.70 18.92 6.71
C ASP A 96 -4.68 18.72 5.19
N ASN A 97 -5.88 18.63 4.59
CA ASN A 97 -6.06 18.45 3.16
C ASN A 97 -5.53 19.63 2.32
N ALA A 98 -5.38 20.82 2.90
CA ALA A 98 -4.85 21.99 2.19
C ALA A 98 -3.36 21.85 1.87
N VAL A 99 -2.63 21.02 2.62
CA VAL A 99 -1.18 20.81 2.49
C VAL A 99 -0.83 19.37 2.08
N ARG A 100 -1.83 18.54 1.75
CA ARG A 100 -1.56 17.18 1.29
C ARG A 100 -0.95 17.19 -0.11
N GLU A 101 -0.03 16.27 -0.36
CA GLU A 101 0.64 16.12 -1.65
C GLU A 101 0.38 14.74 -2.24
N LEU A 102 0.14 14.65 -3.55
CA LEU A 102 0.09 13.37 -4.25
C LEU A 102 1.52 12.91 -4.52
N VAL A 103 1.96 11.87 -3.83
CA VAL A 103 3.35 11.37 -3.88
C VAL A 103 3.52 10.13 -4.76
N PHE A 104 2.42 9.43 -5.06
CA PHE A 104 2.41 8.30 -5.98
C PHE A 104 1.05 8.16 -6.66
N SER A 105 1.03 7.76 -7.93
CA SER A 105 -0.20 7.48 -8.66
C SER A 105 0.03 6.39 -9.70
N HIS A 106 -0.75 5.31 -9.61
CA HIS A 106 -0.69 4.19 -10.55
C HIS A 106 -2.09 3.82 -11.05
N LYS A 107 -2.22 3.54 -12.35
CA LYS A 107 -3.49 3.10 -12.96
C LYS A 107 -3.34 1.78 -13.68
N GLY A 108 -3.84 0.69 -13.10
CA GLY A 108 -3.75 -0.66 -13.64
C GLY A 108 -5.11 -1.37 -13.73
N SER A 109 -5.14 -2.62 -14.18
CA SER A 109 -6.32 -3.46 -13.97
C SER A 109 -6.39 -3.87 -12.49
N ILE A 110 -7.59 -4.14 -11.99
CA ILE A 110 -7.76 -4.62 -10.60
C ILE A 110 -6.96 -5.92 -10.38
N GLN A 111 -7.00 -6.81 -11.37
CA GLN A 111 -6.28 -8.08 -11.32
C GLN A 111 -4.78 -7.85 -11.22
N ASP A 112 -4.20 -7.02 -12.10
CA ASP A 112 -2.75 -6.77 -12.11
C ASP A 112 -2.27 -6.18 -10.78
N VAL A 113 -3.00 -5.22 -10.21
CA VAL A 113 -2.62 -4.61 -8.93
C VAL A 113 -2.70 -5.64 -7.81
N CYS A 114 -3.78 -6.43 -7.73
CA CYS A 114 -3.93 -7.47 -6.72
C CYS A 114 -2.87 -8.58 -6.86
N ASP A 115 -2.50 -8.94 -8.09
CA ASP A 115 -1.45 -9.91 -8.38
C ASP A 115 -0.09 -9.40 -7.88
N SER A 116 0.22 -8.11 -8.05
CA SER A 116 1.44 -7.51 -7.50
C SER A 116 1.53 -7.65 -5.98
N PHE A 117 0.44 -7.37 -5.25
CA PHE A 117 0.39 -7.61 -3.80
C PHE A 117 0.55 -9.11 -3.45
N HIS A 118 -0.10 -9.99 -4.21
CA HIS A 118 -0.03 -11.44 -3.99
C HIS A 118 1.39 -11.99 -4.19
N GLU A 119 2.10 -11.53 -5.22
CA GLU A 119 3.50 -11.85 -5.46
C GLU A 119 4.36 -11.46 -4.25
N THR A 120 4.19 -10.24 -3.73
CA THR A 120 4.93 -9.79 -2.53
C THR A 120 4.62 -10.63 -1.30
N PHE A 121 3.35 -10.96 -1.04
CA PHE A 121 2.99 -11.79 0.10
C PHE A 121 3.55 -13.22 -0.02
N THR A 122 3.61 -13.75 -1.23
CA THR A 122 4.19 -15.06 -1.51
C THR A 122 5.70 -15.04 -1.27
N GLN A 123 6.38 -13.97 -1.71
CA GLN A 123 7.81 -13.77 -1.45
C GLN A 123 8.09 -13.68 0.06
N LEU A 124 7.35 -12.84 0.80
CA LEU A 124 7.47 -12.74 2.26
C LEU A 124 7.26 -14.09 2.95
N TYR A 125 6.27 -14.86 2.51
CA TYR A 125 5.99 -16.17 3.09
C TYR A 125 7.10 -17.20 2.78
N ALA A 126 7.74 -17.10 1.61
CA ALA A 126 8.89 -17.94 1.25
C ALA A 126 10.13 -17.58 2.08
N ASP A 127 10.36 -16.28 2.30
CA ASP A 127 11.54 -15.76 3.00
C ASP A 127 11.44 -15.86 4.54
N ARG A 128 10.31 -16.34 5.07
CA ARG A 128 10.07 -16.47 6.51
C ARG A 128 11.13 -17.30 7.27
N GLU A 129 11.78 -18.24 6.57
CA GLU A 129 12.78 -19.15 7.16
C GLU A 129 14.22 -18.64 6.97
N THR A 130 14.41 -17.61 6.14
CA THR A 130 15.71 -17.01 5.81
C THR A 130 15.99 -15.71 6.54
N ASP A 131 15.07 -15.26 7.39
CA ASP A 131 15.28 -14.09 8.25
C ASP A 131 16.26 -14.48 9.36
N GLU A 132 17.57 -14.33 9.08
CA GLU A 132 18.67 -14.53 10.02
C GLU A 132 18.63 -13.44 11.09
N PHE A 133 17.79 -13.62 12.10
CA PHE A 133 17.89 -12.87 13.36
C PHE A 133 19.08 -13.42 14.15
N GLU A 134 20.26 -12.79 14.02
CA GLU A 134 21.31 -12.93 15.04
C GLU A 134 20.84 -12.25 16.33
N PHE A 135 20.64 -13.05 17.39
CA PHE A 135 20.28 -12.61 18.74
C PHE A 135 21.44 -11.92 19.47
#